data_AF-E1QHM3-F1
#
_entry.id   AF-E1QHM3-F1
#
_cell.length_a   1.000
_cell.length_b   1.000
_cell.length_c   1.000
_cell.angle_alpha   90.00
_cell.angle_beta   90.00
_cell.angle_gamma   90.00
#
_symmetry.space_group_name_H-M   'P 1'
#
loop_
_entity.id
_entity.type
_entity.pdbx_description
1 polymer ?
#
loop_
_entity_poly.entity_id
_entity_poly.type
_entity_poly.pdbx_seq_one_letter_code
_entity_poly.pdbx_strand_id
1 'polypeptide(L)'
;MVIAFAMTLTQSPRAISRMLAVVASDLAMLSLLMHVAFLAVLTAGLLLPGARARLFGGFLGLLAASATGVALYYFVLPNVLLFGLYLALILNGLWRGELNWNLGKTNAADRLFGLVGLIFGFWYLHWVQSPIMLNALLVSPLGVLNCPTMLTISGFLCLTSQRPPVLELVSGVVCVYFGLFGIFQLSAYVDVALVACGAYQLARLAITARQGAALESGRLGKA
;
A
#
# COMPACT_ATOMS: atom_id res chain seq x y z
N MET A 1 -0.81 10.61 12.85
CA MET A 1 -1.45 9.27 12.96
C MET A 1 -2.51 9.20 14.04
N VAL A 2 -2.22 9.58 15.31
CA VAL A 2 -3.20 9.53 16.42
C VAL A 2 -4.52 10.26 16.10
N ILE A 3 -4.46 11.43 15.48
CA ILE A 3 -5.65 12.20 15.08
C ILE A 3 -6.49 11.44 14.04
N ALA A 4 -5.85 10.88 13.00
CA ALA A 4 -6.54 10.09 11.98
C ALA A 4 -7.22 8.86 12.60
N PHE A 5 -6.57 8.21 13.59
CA PHE A 5 -7.16 7.10 14.33
C PHE A 5 -8.36 7.51 15.18
N ALA A 6 -8.24 8.58 15.96
CA ALA A 6 -9.35 9.08 16.78
C ALA A 6 -10.56 9.42 15.89
N MET A 7 -10.32 10.04 14.74
CA MET A 7 -11.36 10.38 13.77
C MET A 7 -12.03 9.16 13.12
N THR A 8 -11.31 8.06 12.88
CA THR A 8 -11.95 6.83 12.37
C THR A 8 -12.90 6.19 13.37
N LEU A 9 -12.75 6.48 14.67
CA LEU A 9 -13.59 5.96 15.74
C LEU A 9 -14.83 6.82 16.04
N THR A 10 -14.96 8.01 15.44
CA THR A 10 -16.11 8.88 15.68
C THR A 10 -17.34 8.50 14.85
N GLN A 11 -17.18 7.70 13.80
CA GLN A 11 -18.27 7.21 12.95
C GLN A 11 -18.58 5.74 13.23
N SER A 12 -19.86 5.36 13.11
CA SER A 12 -20.23 3.95 13.24
C SER A 12 -19.68 3.12 12.07
N PRO A 13 -19.30 1.84 12.28
CA PRO A 13 -18.79 0.99 11.21
C PRO A 13 -19.74 0.85 10.02
N ARG A 14 -21.06 0.86 10.26
CA ARG A 14 -22.08 0.84 9.20
C ARG A 14 -22.07 2.10 8.35
N ALA A 15 -21.89 3.27 8.96
CA ALA A 15 -21.80 4.53 8.23
C ALA A 15 -20.54 4.57 7.34
N ILE A 16 -19.41 4.13 7.88
CA ILE A 16 -18.14 4.01 7.15
C ILE A 16 -18.31 3.04 5.97
N SER A 17 -18.84 1.85 6.21
CA SER A 17 -19.05 0.84 5.17
C SER A 17 -19.96 1.33 4.05
N ARG A 18 -21.09 1.99 4.38
CA ARG A 18 -22.00 2.57 3.38
C ARG A 18 -21.32 3.65 2.56
N MET A 19 -20.57 4.55 3.20
CA MET A 19 -19.82 5.60 2.51
C MET A 19 -18.80 5.00 1.53
N LEU A 20 -18.00 4.03 1.98
CA LEU A 20 -16.98 3.39 1.13
C LEU A 20 -17.61 2.64 -0.06
N ALA A 21 -18.76 1.99 0.14
CA ALA A 21 -19.49 1.33 -0.94
C ALA A 21 -20.00 2.33 -1.99
N VAL A 22 -20.51 3.50 -1.58
CA VAL A 22 -20.92 4.58 -2.50
C VAL A 22 -19.71 5.08 -3.29
N VAL A 23 -18.60 5.40 -2.61
CA VAL A 23 -17.37 5.87 -3.25
C VAL A 23 -16.84 4.87 -4.28
N ALA A 24 -16.84 3.57 -3.95
CA ALA A 24 -16.40 2.52 -4.86
C ALA A 24 -17.28 2.43 -6.11
N SER A 25 -18.60 2.61 -5.95
CA SER A 25 -19.56 2.60 -7.06
C SER A 25 -19.40 3.82 -7.96
N ASP A 26 -19.35 5.02 -7.36
CA ASP A 26 -19.29 6.29 -8.09
C ASP A 26 -18.01 6.41 -8.92
N LEU A 27 -16.92 5.83 -8.41
CA LEU A 27 -15.58 5.90 -9.01
C LEU A 27 -15.15 4.57 -9.66
N ALA A 28 -16.10 3.73 -10.07
CA ALA A 28 -15.80 2.47 -10.76
C ALA A 28 -14.96 2.67 -12.03
N MET A 29 -15.23 3.75 -12.80
CA MET A 29 -14.45 4.07 -14.00
C MET A 29 -13.00 4.44 -13.68
N LEU A 30 -12.78 5.23 -12.62
CA LEU A 30 -11.43 5.55 -12.15
C LEU A 30 -10.69 4.28 -11.70
N SER A 31 -11.39 3.39 -11.01
CA SER A 31 -10.86 2.09 -10.58
C SER A 31 -10.44 1.21 -11.76
N LEU A 32 -11.25 1.18 -12.83
CA LEU A 32 -10.92 0.48 -14.08
C LEU A 32 -9.67 1.06 -14.74
N LEU A 33 -9.55 2.39 -14.81
CA LEU A 33 -8.36 3.05 -15.34
C LEU A 33 -7.12 2.71 -14.52
N MET A 34 -7.25 2.62 -13.19
CA MET A 34 -6.16 2.20 -12.29
C MET A 34 -5.77 0.74 -12.51
N HIS A 35 -6.72 -0.16 -12.83
CA HIS A 35 -6.42 -1.55 -13.19
C HIS A 35 -5.65 -1.65 -14.49
N VAL A 36 -6.07 -0.91 -15.53
CA VAL A 36 -5.36 -0.86 -16.81
C VAL A 36 -3.94 -0.30 -16.59
N ALA A 37 -3.81 0.79 -15.84
CA ALA A 37 -2.51 1.37 -15.50
C ALA A 37 -1.63 0.40 -14.71
N PHE A 38 -2.20 -0.32 -13.74
CA PHE A 38 -1.51 -1.34 -12.96
C PHE A 38 -0.91 -2.42 -13.85
N LEU A 39 -1.72 -3.02 -14.73
CA LEU A 39 -1.27 -4.08 -15.64
C LEU A 39 -0.24 -3.58 -16.64
N ALA A 40 -0.45 -2.37 -17.19
CA ALA A 40 0.49 -1.75 -18.11
C ALA A 40 1.85 -1.49 -17.44
N VAL A 41 1.86 -0.91 -16.24
CA VAL A 41 3.07 -0.62 -15.46
C VAL A 41 3.77 -1.91 -15.06
N LEU A 42 3.05 -2.92 -14.58
CA LEU A 42 3.63 -4.20 -14.19
C LEU A 42 4.31 -4.87 -15.38
N THR A 43 3.60 -4.96 -16.52
CA THR A 43 4.13 -5.53 -17.76
C THR A 43 5.35 -4.76 -18.25
N ALA A 44 5.25 -3.43 -18.35
CA ALA A 44 6.36 -2.59 -18.77
C ALA A 44 7.57 -2.69 -17.83
N GLY A 45 7.36 -2.73 -16.51
CA GLY A 45 8.44 -2.86 -15.54
C GLY A 45 9.11 -4.23 -15.56
N LEU A 46 8.38 -5.30 -15.89
CA LEU A 46 8.99 -6.62 -16.12
C LEU A 46 9.88 -6.62 -17.37
N LEU A 47 9.39 -6.04 -18.47
CA LEU A 47 10.08 -5.98 -19.77
C LEU A 47 11.23 -4.96 -19.82
N LEU A 48 11.17 -3.89 -19.01
CA LEU A 48 12.13 -2.78 -19.02
C LEU A 48 12.83 -2.61 -17.66
N PRO A 49 13.82 -3.46 -17.32
CA PRO A 49 14.50 -3.41 -16.03
C PRO A 49 15.08 -2.04 -15.66
N GLY A 50 15.62 -1.31 -16.64
CA GLY A 50 16.21 0.02 -16.44
C GLY A 50 15.18 1.13 -16.15
N ALA A 51 13.89 0.89 -16.41
CA ALA A 51 12.82 1.86 -16.18
C ALA A 51 12.01 1.57 -14.89
N ARG A 52 12.24 0.45 -14.21
CA ARG A 52 11.43 -0.01 -13.06
C ARG A 52 11.27 1.03 -11.97
N ALA A 53 12.35 1.72 -11.59
CA ALA A 53 12.27 2.74 -10.54
C ALA A 53 11.30 3.87 -10.89
N ARG A 54 11.31 4.33 -12.15
CA ARG A 54 10.39 5.37 -12.63
C ARG A 54 8.97 4.83 -12.80
N LEU A 55 8.82 3.63 -13.37
CA LEU A 55 7.52 3.03 -13.62
C LEU A 55 6.80 2.65 -12.31
N PHE A 56 7.41 1.83 -11.48
CA PHE A 56 6.82 1.38 -10.21
C PHE A 56 6.72 2.52 -9.21
N GLY A 57 7.76 3.34 -9.09
CA GLY A 57 7.74 4.52 -8.24
C GLY A 57 6.69 5.55 -8.66
N GLY A 58 6.63 5.87 -9.96
CA GLY A 58 5.62 6.78 -10.51
C GLY A 58 4.20 6.26 -10.29
N PHE A 59 3.99 4.94 -10.45
CA PHE A 59 2.69 4.32 -10.19
C PHE A 59 2.31 4.32 -8.70
N LEU A 60 3.27 4.11 -7.79
CA LEU A 60 3.05 4.33 -6.35
C LEU A 60 2.61 5.76 -6.05
N GLY A 61 3.26 6.74 -6.68
CA GLY A 61 2.89 8.15 -6.58
C GLY A 61 1.47 8.41 -7.10
N LEU A 62 1.12 7.83 -8.26
CA LEU A 62 -0.22 7.92 -8.84
C LEU A 62 -1.29 7.34 -7.90
N LEU A 63 -1.07 6.15 -7.34
CA LEU A 63 -1.98 5.52 -6.39
C LEU A 63 -2.20 6.39 -5.16
N ALA A 64 -1.13 6.90 -4.55
CA ALA A 64 -1.22 7.75 -3.38
C ALA A 64 -1.89 9.10 -3.69
N ALA A 65 -1.58 9.71 -4.84
CA ALA A 65 -2.21 10.95 -5.28
C ALA A 65 -3.70 10.77 -5.56
N SER A 66 -4.07 9.69 -6.25
CA SER A 66 -5.47 9.36 -6.54
C SER A 66 -6.26 9.17 -5.25
N ALA A 67 -5.78 8.31 -4.33
CA ALA A 67 -6.46 8.09 -3.06
C ALA A 67 -6.53 9.35 -2.19
N THR A 68 -5.51 10.22 -2.23
CA THR A 68 -5.56 11.54 -1.57
C THR A 68 -6.63 12.44 -2.18
N GLY A 69 -6.70 12.49 -3.52
CA GLY A 69 -7.68 13.29 -4.25
C GLY A 69 -9.12 12.84 -3.99
N VAL A 70 -9.36 11.52 -4.02
CA VAL A 70 -10.66 10.93 -3.66
C VAL A 70 -11.01 11.27 -2.20
N ALA A 71 -10.07 11.11 -1.28
CA ALA A 71 -10.29 11.43 0.12
C ALA A 71 -10.61 12.92 0.35
N LEU A 72 -9.99 13.82 -0.41
CA LEU A 72 -10.30 15.25 -0.38
C LEU A 72 -11.71 15.52 -0.90
N TYR A 73 -12.06 14.93 -2.05
CA TYR A 73 -13.36 15.12 -2.70
C TYR A 73 -14.53 14.66 -1.80
N TYR A 74 -14.38 13.52 -1.13
CA TYR A 74 -15.39 12.98 -0.22
C TYR A 74 -15.20 13.41 1.25
N PHE A 75 -14.30 14.36 1.54
CA PHE A 75 -14.00 14.86 2.89
C PHE A 75 -13.64 13.77 3.92
N VAL A 76 -12.97 12.70 3.50
CA VAL A 76 -12.49 11.63 4.38
C VAL A 76 -11.14 12.00 4.96
N LEU A 77 -11.14 12.94 5.91
CA LEU A 77 -9.92 13.57 6.44
C LEU A 77 -8.82 12.60 6.91
N PRO A 78 -9.11 11.48 7.60
CA PRO A 78 -8.09 10.50 7.97
C PRO A 78 -7.30 9.98 6.75
N ASN A 79 -7.98 9.78 5.63
CA ASN A 79 -7.39 9.25 4.40
C ASN A 79 -6.56 10.33 3.69
N VAL A 80 -6.99 11.60 3.74
CA VAL A 80 -6.21 12.74 3.20
C VAL A 80 -4.85 12.81 3.88
N LEU A 81 -4.83 12.77 5.22
CA LEU A 81 -3.57 12.83 5.98
C LEU A 81 -2.67 11.63 5.69
N LEU A 82 -3.28 10.45 5.59
CA LEU A 82 -2.56 9.20 5.40
C LEU A 82 -1.97 9.07 3.99
N PHE A 83 -2.79 9.23 2.95
CA PHE A 83 -2.30 9.12 1.58
C PHE A 83 -1.49 10.34 1.16
N GLY A 84 -1.76 11.52 1.74
CA GLY A 84 -0.89 12.68 1.59
C GLY A 84 0.52 12.41 2.15
N LEU A 85 0.61 11.75 3.31
CA LEU A 85 1.89 11.31 3.86
C LEU A 85 2.57 10.26 2.97
N TYR A 86 1.85 9.25 2.49
CA TYR A 86 2.42 8.28 1.52
C TYR A 86 2.96 9.00 0.29
N LEU A 87 2.17 9.90 -0.30
CA LEU A 87 2.55 10.65 -1.49
C LEU A 87 3.84 11.43 -1.23
N ALA A 88 3.91 12.18 -0.14
CA ALA A 88 5.10 12.95 0.22
C ALA A 88 6.34 12.05 0.40
N LEU A 89 6.20 10.93 1.11
CA LEU A 89 7.30 10.00 1.35
C LEU A 89 7.75 9.27 0.09
N ILE A 90 6.82 8.87 -0.78
CA ILE A 90 7.11 8.24 -2.08
C ILE A 90 7.84 9.23 -2.99
N LEU A 91 7.33 10.46 -3.13
CA LEU A 91 7.96 11.49 -3.95
C LEU A 91 9.36 11.84 -3.43
N ASN A 92 9.52 11.98 -2.11
CA ASN A 92 10.84 12.21 -1.52
C ASN A 92 11.79 11.03 -1.78
N GLY A 93 11.33 9.78 -1.63
CA GLY A 93 12.12 8.59 -1.93
C GLY A 93 12.54 8.49 -3.40
N LEU A 94 11.65 8.90 -4.33
CA LEU A 94 11.97 8.97 -5.76
C LEU A 94 12.98 10.07 -6.07
N TRP A 95 12.78 11.26 -5.52
CA TRP A 95 13.65 12.41 -5.70
C TRP A 95 15.08 12.13 -5.23
N ARG A 96 15.22 11.44 -4.09
CA ARG A 96 16.52 11.05 -3.52
C ARG A 96 17.13 9.80 -4.16
N GLY A 97 16.42 9.12 -5.06
CA GLY A 97 16.86 7.85 -5.65
C GLY A 97 16.92 6.69 -4.64
N GLU A 98 16.22 6.81 -3.51
CA GLU A 98 16.19 5.82 -2.42
C GLU A 98 15.21 4.65 -2.71
N LEU A 99 14.42 4.76 -3.79
CA LEU A 99 13.48 3.73 -4.26
C LEU A 99 14.03 3.02 -5.50
N ASN A 100 14.32 1.72 -5.38
CA ASN A 100 14.84 0.89 -6.46
C ASN A 100 14.21 -0.51 -6.45
N TRP A 101 13.94 -1.07 -7.64
CA TRP A 101 13.34 -2.40 -7.83
C TRP A 101 14.25 -3.33 -8.62
N ASN A 102 15.37 -3.70 -8.02
CA ASN A 102 16.17 -4.81 -8.52
C ASN A 102 15.61 -6.14 -7.99
N LEU A 103 14.66 -6.72 -8.75
CA LEU A 103 14.00 -8.00 -8.42
C LEU A 103 14.97 -9.18 -8.28
N GLY A 104 16.18 -9.09 -8.85
CA GLY A 104 17.23 -10.10 -8.65
C GLY A 104 17.82 -10.11 -7.24
N LYS A 105 17.71 -8.98 -6.51
CA LYS A 105 18.23 -8.80 -5.14
C LYS A 105 17.17 -9.01 -4.06
N THR A 106 15.91 -9.25 -4.41
CA THR A 106 14.84 -9.52 -3.44
C THR A 106 14.88 -10.97 -3.00
N ASN A 107 14.71 -11.21 -1.70
CA ASN A 107 14.67 -12.57 -1.16
C ASN A 107 13.30 -13.22 -1.41
N ALA A 108 13.16 -14.51 -1.08
CA ALA A 108 11.92 -15.26 -1.31
C ALA A 108 10.71 -14.69 -0.53
N ALA A 109 10.92 -14.21 0.70
CA ALA A 109 9.86 -13.62 1.51
C ALA A 109 9.39 -12.27 0.92
N ASP A 110 10.32 -11.42 0.48
CA ASP A 110 10.02 -10.16 -0.23
C ASP A 110 9.12 -10.41 -1.45
N ARG A 111 9.44 -11.46 -2.22
CA ARG A 111 8.67 -11.86 -3.39
C ARG A 111 7.29 -12.39 -3.01
N LEU A 112 7.20 -13.24 -1.98
CA LEU A 112 5.93 -13.79 -1.51
C LEU A 112 4.98 -12.68 -1.04
N PHE A 113 5.41 -11.84 -0.09
CA PHE A 113 4.58 -10.77 0.43
C PHE A 113 4.34 -9.67 -0.61
N GLY A 114 5.29 -9.47 -1.53
CA GLY A 114 5.10 -8.64 -2.71
C GLY A 114 3.96 -9.12 -3.59
N LEU A 115 3.98 -10.40 -3.98
CA LEU A 115 2.93 -11.01 -4.79
C LEU A 115 1.57 -11.02 -4.08
N VAL A 116 1.54 -11.34 -2.78
CA VAL A 116 0.32 -11.26 -1.96
C VAL A 116 -0.26 -9.84 -2.01
N GLY A 117 0.56 -8.83 -1.75
CA GLY A 117 0.12 -7.43 -1.78
C GLY A 117 -0.39 -6.99 -3.16
N LEU A 118 0.31 -7.39 -4.24
CA LEU A 118 -0.10 -7.05 -5.60
C LEU A 118 -1.39 -7.78 -6.04
N ILE A 119 -1.52 -9.07 -5.75
CA ILE A 119 -2.70 -9.87 -6.14
C ILE A 119 -3.94 -9.39 -5.40
N PHE A 120 -3.88 -9.29 -4.07
CA PHE A 120 -5.06 -8.90 -3.28
C PHE A 120 -5.35 -7.39 -3.34
N GLY A 121 -4.33 -6.58 -3.64
CA GLY A 121 -4.53 -5.15 -3.90
C GLY A 121 -5.22 -4.89 -5.24
N PHE A 122 -4.87 -5.65 -6.27
CA PHE A 122 -5.56 -5.64 -7.55
C PHE A 122 -6.96 -6.27 -7.43
N TRP A 123 -7.06 -7.50 -6.92
CA TRP A 123 -8.29 -8.28 -6.89
C TRP A 123 -9.00 -8.23 -5.52
N TYR A 124 -9.45 -7.03 -5.12
CA TYR A 124 -10.03 -6.80 -3.80
C TYR A 124 -11.55 -7.02 -3.80
N LEU A 125 -11.99 -8.10 -3.14
CA LEU A 125 -13.36 -8.62 -3.27
C LEU A 125 -14.43 -7.88 -2.44
N HIS A 126 -14.06 -7.18 -1.37
CA HIS A 126 -15.05 -6.80 -0.34
C HIS A 126 -15.99 -5.66 -0.76
N TRP A 127 -15.56 -4.77 -1.67
CA TRP A 127 -16.32 -3.58 -2.06
C TRP A 127 -16.97 -3.67 -3.44
N VAL A 128 -16.90 -4.83 -4.10
CA VAL A 128 -17.46 -4.99 -5.45
C VAL A 128 -18.86 -5.58 -5.42
N GLN A 129 -19.70 -5.08 -6.31
CA GLN A 129 -21.07 -5.57 -6.48
C GLN A 129 -21.08 -6.87 -7.31
N SER A 130 -22.19 -7.61 -7.26
CA SER A 130 -22.39 -8.79 -8.11
C SER A 130 -22.41 -8.40 -9.60
N PRO A 131 -21.79 -9.16 -10.51
CA PRO A 131 -21.05 -10.41 -10.29
C PRO A 131 -19.65 -10.18 -9.70
N ILE A 132 -19.43 -10.70 -8.48
CA ILE A 132 -18.29 -10.35 -7.62
C ILE A 132 -16.94 -10.63 -8.30
N MET A 133 -16.75 -11.82 -8.88
CA MET A 133 -15.46 -12.21 -9.45
C MET A 133 -15.04 -11.32 -10.63
N LEU A 134 -15.98 -11.04 -11.54
CA LEU A 134 -15.74 -10.20 -12.71
C LEU A 134 -15.53 -8.74 -12.29
N ASN A 135 -16.37 -8.23 -11.41
CA ASN A 135 -16.25 -6.85 -10.95
C ASN A 135 -14.98 -6.64 -10.10
N ALA A 136 -14.54 -7.63 -9.33
CA ALA A 136 -13.24 -7.55 -8.67
C ALA A 136 -12.08 -7.49 -9.66
N LEU A 137 -12.18 -8.17 -10.80
CA LEU A 137 -11.13 -8.14 -11.83
C LEU A 137 -11.06 -6.80 -12.57
N LEU A 138 -12.20 -6.12 -12.72
CA LEU A 138 -12.32 -4.92 -13.55
C LEU A 138 -12.34 -3.62 -12.74
N VAL A 139 -13.03 -3.62 -11.60
CA VAL A 139 -13.42 -2.41 -10.86
C VAL A 139 -13.24 -2.56 -9.35
N SER A 140 -12.35 -3.46 -8.90
CA SER A 140 -11.86 -3.42 -7.52
C SER A 140 -11.33 -1.99 -7.24
N PRO A 141 -11.58 -1.39 -6.07
CA PRO A 141 -11.39 0.06 -5.89
C PRO A 141 -9.93 0.46 -5.63
N LEU A 142 -9.02 -0.04 -6.45
CA LEU A 142 -7.60 0.31 -6.47
C LEU A 142 -7.41 1.78 -6.87
N GLY A 143 -6.64 2.52 -6.07
CA GLY A 143 -6.42 3.96 -6.27
C GLY A 143 -7.60 4.82 -5.79
N VAL A 144 -8.67 4.20 -5.27
CA VAL A 144 -9.88 4.89 -4.79
C VAL A 144 -10.07 4.66 -3.29
N LEU A 145 -10.10 3.40 -2.86
CA LEU A 145 -10.28 3.04 -1.46
C LEU A 145 -8.96 2.65 -0.78
N ASN A 146 -8.94 2.77 0.55
CA ASN A 146 -7.74 2.64 1.35
C ASN A 146 -7.07 1.28 1.21
N CYS A 147 -7.75 0.21 1.64
CA CYS A 147 -7.18 -1.12 1.79
C CYS A 147 -6.54 -1.66 0.50
N PRO A 148 -7.22 -1.72 -0.67
CA PRO A 148 -6.61 -2.21 -1.91
C PRO A 148 -5.41 -1.34 -2.35
N THR A 149 -5.50 -0.03 -2.16
CA THR A 149 -4.43 0.91 -2.52
C THR A 149 -3.21 0.71 -1.64
N MET A 150 -3.39 0.64 -0.32
CA MET A 150 -2.30 0.38 0.63
C MET A 150 -1.68 -1.00 0.42
N LEU A 151 -2.49 -2.01 0.10
CA LEU A 151 -2.03 -3.37 -0.16
C LEU A 151 -1.14 -3.42 -1.41
N THR A 152 -1.55 -2.71 -2.47
CA THR A 152 -0.73 -2.58 -3.68
C THR A 152 0.55 -1.80 -3.42
N ILE A 153 0.48 -0.68 -2.68
CA ILE A 153 1.66 0.09 -2.27
C ILE A 153 2.61 -0.80 -1.48
N SER A 154 2.10 -1.53 -0.49
CA SER A 154 2.87 -2.46 0.34
C SER A 154 3.48 -3.59 -0.48
N GLY A 155 2.75 -4.14 -1.46
CA GLY A 155 3.25 -5.16 -2.39
C GLY A 155 4.48 -4.68 -3.17
N PHE A 156 4.38 -3.51 -3.80
CA PHE A 156 5.54 -2.90 -4.46
C PHE A 156 6.67 -2.60 -3.46
N LEU A 157 6.37 -2.12 -2.25
CA LEU A 157 7.37 -1.85 -1.20
C LEU A 157 8.03 -3.12 -0.64
N CYS A 158 7.35 -4.27 -0.71
CA CYS A 158 7.97 -5.56 -0.41
C CYS A 158 8.98 -5.94 -1.50
N LEU A 159 8.65 -5.65 -2.77
CA LEU A 159 9.50 -5.93 -3.94
C LEU A 159 10.62 -4.93 -4.20
N THR A 160 10.77 -3.85 -3.42
CA THR A 160 11.92 -2.96 -3.60
C THR A 160 13.20 -3.65 -3.14
N SER A 161 14.32 -3.32 -3.76
CA SER A 161 15.66 -3.65 -3.25
C SER A 161 16.23 -2.55 -2.36
N GLN A 162 15.79 -1.29 -2.54
CA GLN A 162 16.13 -0.14 -1.69
C GLN A 162 14.87 0.68 -1.42
N ARG A 163 14.71 1.11 -0.17
CA ARG A 163 13.55 1.87 0.29
C ARG A 163 13.91 2.75 1.49
N PRO A 164 13.29 3.93 1.63
CA PRO A 164 13.42 4.74 2.83
C PRO A 164 12.86 4.02 4.06
N PRO A 165 13.60 3.92 5.18
CA PRO A 165 13.13 3.26 6.40
C PRO A 165 11.82 3.84 6.95
N VAL A 166 11.65 5.16 6.84
CA VAL A 166 10.44 5.86 7.30
C VAL A 166 9.22 5.46 6.47
N LEU A 167 9.36 5.34 5.15
CA LEU A 167 8.27 4.89 4.27
C LEU A 167 7.87 3.45 4.58
N GLU A 168 8.85 2.58 4.82
CA GLU A 168 8.59 1.19 5.21
C GLU A 168 7.90 1.09 6.58
N LEU A 169 8.35 1.87 7.57
CA LEU A 169 7.73 1.93 8.90
C LEU A 169 6.28 2.41 8.82
N VAL A 170 6.06 3.56 8.17
CA VAL A 170 4.72 4.14 8.01
C VAL A 170 3.81 3.16 7.28
N SER A 171 4.29 2.55 6.19
CA SER A 171 3.56 1.53 5.44
C SER A 171 3.17 0.35 6.33
N GLY A 172 4.13 -0.20 7.07
CA GLY A 172 3.90 -1.34 7.95
C GLY A 172 2.87 -1.06 9.04
N VAL A 173 3.02 0.05 9.77
CA VAL A 173 2.09 0.44 10.86
C VAL A 173 0.68 0.69 10.33
N VAL A 174 0.58 1.42 9.22
CA VAL A 174 -0.69 1.76 8.59
C VAL A 174 -1.41 0.50 8.10
N CYS A 175 -0.69 -0.40 7.41
CA CYS A 175 -1.27 -1.63 6.90
C CYS A 175 -1.79 -2.52 8.03
N VAL A 176 -1.02 -2.69 9.11
CA VAL A 176 -1.48 -3.47 10.28
C VAL A 176 -2.72 -2.83 10.90
N TYR A 177 -2.71 -1.52 11.13
CA TYR A 177 -3.87 -0.86 11.75
C TYR A 177 -5.11 -0.99 10.89
N PHE A 178 -5.06 -0.58 9.61
CA PHE A 178 -6.24 -0.59 8.75
C PHE A 178 -6.67 -2.01 8.41
N GLY A 179 -5.74 -2.95 8.38
CA GLY A 179 -6.05 -4.36 8.20
C GLY A 179 -6.86 -4.93 9.36
N LEU A 180 -6.42 -4.68 10.59
CA LEU A 180 -7.17 -5.07 11.79
C LEU A 180 -8.52 -4.35 11.87
N PHE A 181 -8.56 -3.05 11.55
CA PHE A 181 -9.79 -2.29 11.48
C PHE A 181 -10.78 -2.89 10.49
N GLY A 182 -10.33 -3.20 9.27
CA GLY A 182 -11.18 -3.79 8.24
C GLY A 182 -11.71 -5.18 8.63
N ILE A 183 -10.87 -6.04 9.20
CA ILE A 183 -11.29 -7.37 9.67
C ILE A 183 -12.34 -7.25 10.77
N PHE A 184 -12.07 -6.49 11.84
CA PHE A 184 -12.91 -6.49 13.03
C PHE A 184 -14.11 -5.55 12.97
N GLN A 185 -14.00 -4.42 12.27
CA GLN A 185 -15.07 -3.42 12.22
C GLN A 185 -15.90 -3.52 10.95
N LEU A 186 -15.29 -3.89 9.82
CA LEU A 186 -15.97 -3.92 8.52
C LEU A 186 -16.24 -5.34 8.02
N SER A 187 -15.72 -6.38 8.70
CA SER A 187 -15.76 -7.78 8.23
C SER A 187 -15.13 -7.96 6.83
N ALA A 188 -14.12 -7.14 6.51
CA ALA A 188 -13.36 -7.19 5.28
C ALA A 188 -12.25 -8.23 5.37
N TYR A 189 -12.57 -9.52 5.33
CA TYR A 189 -11.58 -10.59 5.60
C TYR A 189 -10.36 -10.61 4.66
N VAL A 190 -10.48 -10.05 3.45
CA VAL A 190 -9.34 -9.86 2.53
C VAL A 190 -8.22 -9.01 3.15
N ASP A 191 -8.53 -8.20 4.15
CA ASP A 191 -7.58 -7.37 4.87
C ASP A 191 -6.59 -8.18 5.74
N VAL A 192 -6.77 -9.49 5.87
CA VAL A 192 -5.73 -10.39 6.40
C VAL A 192 -4.43 -10.28 5.59
N ALA A 193 -4.51 -10.10 4.27
CA ALA A 193 -3.36 -9.88 3.41
C ALA A 193 -2.65 -8.57 3.76
N LEU A 194 -3.42 -7.52 4.10
CA LEU A 194 -2.91 -6.22 4.52
C LEU A 194 -2.18 -6.30 5.87
N VAL A 195 -2.74 -7.02 6.84
CA VAL A 195 -2.07 -7.29 8.11
C VAL A 195 -0.78 -8.08 7.88
N ALA A 196 -0.81 -9.11 7.05
CA ALA A 196 0.34 -9.96 6.76
C ALA A 196 1.49 -9.17 6.09
N CYS A 197 1.20 -8.40 5.04
CA CYS A 197 2.18 -7.54 4.39
C CYS A 197 2.72 -6.46 5.33
N GLY A 198 1.86 -5.81 6.12
CA GLY A 198 2.28 -4.81 7.10
C GLY A 198 3.19 -5.38 8.20
N ALA A 199 2.81 -6.52 8.77
CA ALA A 199 3.61 -7.23 9.76
C ALA A 199 4.98 -7.66 9.20
N TYR A 200 5.01 -8.13 7.95
CA TYR A 200 6.25 -8.47 7.27
C TYR A 200 7.19 -7.26 7.13
N GLN A 201 6.68 -6.11 6.68
CA GLN A 201 7.47 -4.88 6.58
C GLN A 201 8.06 -4.47 7.93
N LEU A 202 7.26 -4.52 9.00
CA LEU A 202 7.73 -4.19 10.35
C LEU A 202 8.78 -5.17 10.86
N ALA A 203 8.58 -6.48 10.65
CA ALA A 203 9.54 -7.51 11.02
C ALA A 203 10.87 -7.33 10.27
N ARG A 204 10.81 -7.10 8.95
CA ARG A 204 11.98 -6.86 8.11
C ARG A 204 12.76 -5.63 8.58
N LEU A 205 12.06 -4.54 8.88
CA LEU A 205 12.66 -3.32 9.42
C LEU A 205 13.35 -3.55 10.77
N ALA A 206 12.71 -4.27 11.68
CA ALA A 206 13.27 -4.61 13.00
C ALA A 206 14.53 -5.49 12.89
N ILE A 207 14.53 -6.47 11.98
CA ILE A 207 15.72 -7.32 11.72
C ILE A 207 16.87 -6.47 11.20
N THR A 208 16.59 -5.57 10.26
CA THR A 208 17.60 -4.70 9.64
C THR A 208 18.20 -3.75 10.69
N ALA A 209 17.37 -3.16 11.55
CA ALA A 209 17.82 -2.28 12.62
C ALA A 209 18.72 -3.02 13.64
N ARG A 210 18.37 -4.26 14.01
CA ARG A 210 19.18 -5.09 14.91
C ARG A 210 20.55 -5.43 14.31
N GLN A 211 20.59 -5.76 13.03
CA GLN A 211 21.84 -6.04 12.32
C GLN A 211 22.75 -4.81 12.24
N GLY A 212 22.17 -3.63 12.01
CA GLY A 212 22.90 -2.35 12.04
C GLY A 212 23.54 -2.08 13.40
N ALA A 213 22.76 -2.20 14.48
CA ALA A 213 23.25 -1.98 15.84
C ALA A 213 24.37 -2.97 16.26
N ALA A 214 24.28 -4.23 15.85
CA ALA A 214 25.31 -5.24 16.13
C ALA A 214 26.64 -4.97 15.41
N LEU A 215 26.60 -4.36 14.22
CA LEU A 215 27.81 -3.98 13.48
C LEU A 215 28.50 -2.75 14.09
N GLU A 216 27.73 -1.80 14.62
CA GLU A 216 28.27 -0.62 15.31
C GLU A 216 28.93 -1.00 16.64
N SER A 217 28.30 -1.86 17.45
CA SER A 217 28.87 -2.32 18.72
C SER A 217 30.15 -3.15 18.52
N GLY A 218 30.23 -3.97 17.47
CA GLY A 218 31.43 -4.72 17.11
C GLY A 218 32.61 -3.85 16.62
N ARG A 219 32.35 -2.63 16.13
CA ARG A 219 33.39 -1.65 15.78
C ARG A 219 33.93 -0.92 17.00
N LEU A 220 33.07 -0.59 17.96
CA LEU A 220 33.47 0.06 19.21
C LEU A 220 34.28 -0.85 20.14
N GLY A 221 34.11 -2.17 20.06
CA GLY A 221 34.91 -3.13 20.83
C GLY A 221 36.29 -3.45 20.25
N LYS A 222 36.66 -2.86 19.10
CA LYS A 222 37.97 -3.06 18.42
C LYS A 222 38.81 -1.79 18.32
N ALA A 223 38.32 -0.67 18.84
CA ALA A 223 39.03 0.60 18.95
C ALA A 223 39.61 0.75 20.37
#